data_AF-A0A0H5S6W4-F1
#
_entry.id   AF-A0A0H5S6W4-F1
#
_cell.length_a   1.000
_cell.length_b   1.000
_cell.length_c   1.000
_cell.angle_alpha   90.00
_cell.angle_beta   90.00
_cell.angle_gamma   90.00
#
_symmetry.space_group_name_H-M   'P 1'
#
loop_
_entity.id
_entity.type
_entity.pdbx_description
1 polymer ?
#
loop_
_entity_poly.entity_id
_entity_poly.type
_entity_poly.pdbx_seq_one_letter_code
_entity_poly.pdbx_strand_id
1 'polypeptide(L)'
;MSKHIGLIEKLANAAGYLYRYQLTQLPRRKVLWKDCWHKELKPPTLEDWPTIKKDFKQMMDAITSRSYIQWTVMDTLVRTCIAVEIICWFFVGEAIGRRSFAGYIVPANYVDKKLTNMMKHHKDNTCDIPPKA
;
A
#
# COMPACT_ATOMS: atom_id res chain seq x y z
N MET A 1 -27.80 -26.96 -37.87
CA MET A 1 -28.39 -26.96 -36.51
C MET A 1 -27.43 -26.28 -35.54
N SER A 2 -27.64 -24.98 -35.25
CA SER A 2 -26.95 -24.32 -34.15
C SER A 2 -27.69 -24.65 -32.86
N LYS A 3 -27.11 -25.48 -31.98
CA LYS A 3 -27.71 -25.75 -30.67
C LYS A 3 -27.70 -24.45 -29.87
N HIS A 4 -28.88 -24.01 -29.42
CA HIS A 4 -29.01 -22.89 -28.47
C HIS A 4 -28.43 -23.35 -27.13
N ILE A 5 -27.13 -23.17 -26.95
CA ILE A 5 -26.41 -23.46 -25.72
C ILE A 5 -26.88 -22.46 -24.65
N GLY A 6 -27.35 -22.99 -23.52
CA GLY A 6 -27.85 -22.19 -22.41
C GLY A 6 -26.77 -21.26 -21.84
N LEU A 7 -27.18 -20.17 -21.19
CA LEU A 7 -26.24 -19.22 -20.57
C LEU A 7 -25.30 -19.91 -19.56
N ILE A 8 -25.83 -20.85 -18.78
CA ILE A 8 -25.04 -21.64 -17.81
C ILE A 8 -23.98 -22.50 -18.51
N GLU A 9 -24.31 -23.15 -19.64
CA GLU A 9 -23.34 -23.94 -20.40
C GLU A 9 -22.25 -23.06 -21.03
N LYS A 10 -22.60 -21.85 -21.51
CA LYS A 10 -21.61 -20.87 -21.98
C LYS A 10 -20.66 -20.45 -20.85
N LEU A 11 -21.20 -20.17 -19.66
CA LEU A 11 -20.41 -19.84 -18.48
C LEU A 11 -19.52 -21.02 -18.04
N ALA A 12 -20.04 -22.24 -18.03
CA ALA A 12 -19.28 -23.44 -17.68
C ALA A 12 -18.13 -23.69 -18.67
N ASN A 13 -18.40 -23.54 -19.98
CA ASN A 13 -17.37 -23.66 -21.01
C ASN A 13 -16.31 -22.55 -20.90
N ALA A 14 -16.72 -21.30 -20.64
CA ALA A 14 -15.81 -20.19 -20.42
C ALA A 14 -14.95 -20.36 -19.16
N ALA A 15 -15.56 -20.76 -18.05
CA ALA A 15 -14.87 -21.07 -16.80
C ALA A 15 -13.88 -22.23 -16.99
N GLY A 16 -14.28 -23.29 -17.72
CA GLY A 16 -13.40 -24.40 -18.07
C GLY A 16 -12.20 -23.98 -18.93
N TYR A 17 -12.42 -23.09 -19.91
CA TYR A 17 -11.34 -22.52 -20.73
C TYR A 17 -10.37 -21.69 -19.88
N LEU A 18 -10.90 -20.77 -19.06
CA LEU A 18 -10.09 -19.94 -18.15
C LEU A 18 -9.30 -20.78 -17.14
N TYR A 19 -9.92 -21.83 -16.59
CA TYR A 19 -9.26 -22.73 -15.65
C TYR A 19 -8.10 -23.48 -16.31
N ARG A 20 -8.29 -24.02 -17.53
CA ARG A 20 -7.22 -24.69 -18.29
C ARG A 20 -6.09 -23.72 -18.64
N TYR A 21 -6.43 -22.50 -19.08
CA TYR A 21 -5.44 -21.46 -19.33
C TYR A 21 -4.64 -21.15 -18.07
N GLN A 22 -5.32 -20.94 -16.94
CA GLN A 22 -4.67 -20.62 -15.68
C GLN A 22 -3.80 -21.78 -15.17
N LEU A 23 -4.25 -23.04 -15.30
CA LEU A 23 -3.47 -24.23 -14.93
C LEU A 23 -2.11 -24.27 -15.63
N THR A 24 -2.02 -23.87 -16.91
CA THR A 24 -0.72 -23.79 -17.61
C THR A 24 0.21 -22.72 -17.03
N GLN A 25 -0.33 -21.64 -16.45
CA GLN A 25 0.44 -20.52 -15.90
C GLN A 25 0.77 -20.68 -14.41
N LEU A 26 -0.02 -21.47 -13.67
CA LEU A 26 0.18 -21.72 -12.24
C LEU A 26 1.57 -22.26 -11.87
N PRO A 27 2.20 -23.24 -12.56
CA PRO A 27 3.52 -23.73 -12.16
C PRO A 27 4.57 -22.61 -12.23
N ARG A 28 4.57 -21.82 -13.31
CA ARG A 28 5.47 -20.67 -13.47
C ARG A 28 5.23 -19.61 -12.38
N ARG A 29 3.97 -19.28 -12.10
CA ARG A 29 3.62 -18.31 -11.04
C ARG A 29 4.04 -18.81 -9.66
N LYS A 30 3.86 -20.10 -9.36
CA LYS A 30 4.28 -20.72 -8.09
C LYS A 30 5.80 -20.65 -7.91
N VAL A 31 6.58 -20.94 -8.95
CA VAL A 31 8.05 -20.83 -8.91
C VAL A 31 8.46 -19.39 -8.68
N LEU A 32 7.91 -18.43 -9.45
CA LEU A 32 8.19 -17.00 -9.28
C LEU A 32 7.85 -16.52 -7.86
N TRP A 33 6.68 -16.88 -7.34
CA TRP A 33 6.27 -16.53 -5.98
C TRP A 33 7.19 -17.13 -4.92
N LYS A 34 7.56 -18.40 -5.06
CA LYS A 34 8.48 -19.09 -4.15
C LYS A 34 9.86 -18.43 -4.16
N ASP A 35 10.38 -18.10 -5.33
CA ASP A 35 11.68 -17.46 -5.49
C ASP A 35 11.69 -16.04 -4.93
N CYS A 36 10.69 -15.21 -5.26
CA CYS A 36 10.56 -13.86 -4.71
C CYS A 36 10.42 -13.88 -3.19
N TRP A 37 9.62 -14.81 -2.64
CA TRP A 37 9.45 -14.94 -1.20
C TRP A 37 10.75 -15.32 -0.50
N HIS A 38 11.51 -16.29 -1.02
CA HIS A 38 12.72 -16.76 -0.33
C HIS A 38 13.94 -15.86 -0.53
N LYS A 39 14.04 -15.16 -1.66
CA LYS A 39 15.21 -14.33 -2.00
C LYS A 39 15.06 -12.87 -1.57
N GLU A 40 13.88 -12.28 -1.77
CA GLU A 40 13.69 -10.82 -1.67
C GLU A 40 12.80 -10.40 -0.49
N LEU A 41 11.72 -11.14 -0.22
CA LEU A 41 10.66 -10.71 0.72
C LEU A 41 10.66 -11.48 2.05
N LYS A 42 11.61 -12.40 2.26
CA LYS A 42 11.66 -13.19 3.49
C LYS A 42 11.97 -12.27 4.66
N PRO A 43 11.25 -12.37 5.79
CA PRO A 43 11.68 -11.67 7.01
C PRO A 43 13.09 -12.14 7.40
N PRO A 44 13.97 -11.22 7.83
CA PRO A 44 15.35 -11.55 8.20
C PRO A 44 15.36 -12.58 9.33
N THR A 45 16.30 -13.52 9.29
CA THR A 45 16.50 -14.44 10.42
C THR A 45 17.29 -13.72 11.52
N LEU A 46 17.26 -14.27 12.75
CA LEU A 46 18.05 -13.70 13.85
C LEU A 46 19.56 -13.72 13.57
N GLU A 47 20.02 -14.61 12.69
CA GLU A 47 21.40 -14.72 12.25
C GLU A 47 21.84 -13.54 11.35
N ASP A 48 20.90 -12.93 10.63
CA ASP A 48 21.18 -11.79 9.74
C ASP A 48 21.31 -10.46 10.51
N TRP A 49 20.81 -10.42 11.76
CA TRP A 49 20.74 -9.21 12.58
C TRP A 49 22.10 -8.52 12.84
N PRO A 50 23.20 -9.23 13.13
CA PRO A 50 24.52 -8.64 13.28
C PRO A 50 25.00 -7.94 12.00
N THR A 51 24.74 -8.52 10.83
CA THR A 51 25.11 -7.93 9.54
C THR A 51 24.32 -6.66 9.27
N ILE A 52 23.00 -6.68 9.50
CA ILE A 52 22.13 -5.50 9.35
C ILE A 52 22.60 -4.35 10.25
N LYS A 53 22.93 -4.64 11.52
CA LYS A 53 23.45 -3.62 12.45
C LYS A 53 24.80 -3.04 12.00
N LYS A 54 25.68 -3.89 11.48
CA LYS A 54 26.97 -3.47 10.94
C LYS A 54 26.80 -2.55 9.73
N ASP A 55 25.89 -2.88 8.83
CA ASP A 55 25.64 -2.08 7.62
C ASP A 55 24.96 -0.75 7.97
N PHE A 56 24.01 -0.75 8.90
CA PHE A 56 23.40 0.47 9.40
C PHE A 56 24.43 1.39 10.06
N LYS A 57 25.39 0.83 10.83
CA LYS A 57 26.48 1.61 11.42
C LYS A 57 27.37 2.24 10.36
N GLN A 58 27.77 1.49 9.32
CA GLN A 58 28.56 2.03 8.21
C GLN A 58 27.84 3.18 7.49
N MET A 59 26.52 3.05 7.29
CA MET A 59 25.71 4.13 6.73
C MET A 59 25.71 5.38 7.62
N MET A 60 25.58 5.23 8.93
CA MET A 60 25.66 6.36 9.89
C MET A 60 27.05 7.01 9.90
N ASP A 61 28.11 6.21 9.81
CA ASP A 61 29.49 6.70 9.73
C ASP A 61 29.71 7.49 8.42
N ALA A 62 29.14 7.03 7.29
CA ALA A 62 29.18 7.74 6.01
C ALA A 62 28.44 9.09 6.04
N ILE A 63 27.31 9.16 6.75
CA ILE A 63 26.56 10.41 6.97
C ILE A 63 27.36 11.36 7.86
N THR A 64 27.91 10.87 8.96
CA THR A 64 28.68 11.67 9.95
C THR A 64 29.96 12.24 9.32
N SER A 65 30.68 11.42 8.56
CA SER A 65 31.92 11.82 7.86
C SER A 65 31.67 12.66 6.61
N ARG A 66 30.41 12.85 6.20
CA ARG A 66 30.02 13.49 4.92
C ARG A 66 30.62 12.82 3.69
N SER A 67 30.95 11.53 3.79
CA SER A 67 31.51 10.75 2.68
C SER A 67 30.48 10.46 1.57
N TYR A 68 29.23 10.90 1.70
CA TYR A 68 28.21 10.77 0.66
C TYR A 68 28.40 11.77 -0.49
N ILE A 69 29.18 12.84 -0.28
CA ILE A 69 29.43 13.88 -1.30
C ILE A 69 30.25 13.33 -2.49
N GLN A 70 31.07 12.31 -2.25
CA GLN A 70 31.88 11.64 -3.28
C GLN A 70 31.12 10.55 -4.06
N TRP A 71 29.83 10.32 -3.78
CA TRP A 71 29.05 9.30 -4.50
C TRP A 71 28.67 9.77 -5.91
N THR A 72 28.61 8.82 -6.84
CA THR A 72 28.13 9.11 -8.19
C THR A 72 26.64 9.42 -8.16
N VAL A 73 26.17 10.22 -9.13
CA VAL A 73 24.74 10.56 -9.26
C VAL A 73 23.90 9.29 -9.44
N MET A 74 24.39 8.32 -10.22
CA MET A 74 23.71 7.05 -10.45
C MET A 74 23.53 6.26 -9.14
N ASP A 75 24.59 6.13 -8.33
CA ASP A 75 24.50 5.41 -7.04
C ASP A 75 23.54 6.12 -6.07
N THR A 76 23.59 7.45 -6.04
CA THR A 76 22.70 8.26 -5.19
C THR A 76 21.24 8.08 -5.59
N LEU A 77 20.92 8.05 -6.90
CA LEU A 77 19.57 7.81 -7.39
C LEU A 77 19.05 6.41 -7.00
N VAL A 78 19.87 5.38 -7.17
CA VAL A 78 19.48 4.00 -6.78
C VAL A 78 19.17 3.92 -5.29
N ARG A 79 20.03 4.48 -4.43
CA ARG A 79 19.80 4.52 -2.97
C ARG A 79 18.54 5.30 -2.61
N THR A 80 18.26 6.38 -3.33
CA THR A 80 17.04 7.19 -3.13
C THR A 80 15.79 6.40 -3.52
N CYS A 81 15.81 5.67 -4.63
CA CYS A 81 14.70 4.81 -5.04
C CYS A 81 14.41 3.72 -4.01
N ILE A 82 15.44 3.06 -3.48
CA ILE A 82 15.30 2.06 -2.39
C ILE A 82 14.70 2.70 -1.13
N ALA A 83 15.16 3.90 -0.76
CA ALA A 83 14.62 4.63 0.40
C ALA A 83 13.13 4.96 0.21
N VAL A 84 12.72 5.38 -0.99
CA VAL A 84 11.31 5.61 -1.34
C VAL A 84 10.52 4.30 -1.26
N GLU A 85 11.06 3.18 -1.74
CA GLU A 85 10.42 1.86 -1.66
C GLU A 85 10.14 1.47 -0.20
N ILE A 86 11.12 1.62 0.70
CA ILE A 86 10.95 1.32 2.13
C ILE A 86 9.85 2.19 2.76
N ILE A 87 9.78 3.48 2.39
CA ILE A 87 8.72 4.38 2.84
C ILE A 87 7.35 3.94 2.29
N CYS A 88 7.28 3.49 1.04
CA CYS A 88 6.05 2.95 0.46
C CYS A 88 5.54 1.70 1.21
N TRP A 89 6.45 0.81 1.66
CA TRP A 89 6.09 -0.34 2.49
C TRP A 89 5.42 0.05 3.81
N PHE A 90 5.79 1.19 4.41
CA PHE A 90 5.09 1.73 5.58
C PHE A 90 3.61 2.04 5.27
N PHE A 91 3.31 2.68 4.14
CA PHE A 91 1.93 2.96 3.73
C PHE A 91 1.14 1.70 3.36
N VAL A 92 1.80 0.68 2.78
CA VAL A 92 1.18 -0.64 2.57
C VAL A 92 0.78 -1.26 3.93
N GLY A 93 1.65 -1.15 4.94
CA GLY A 93 1.34 -1.55 6.31
C GLY A 93 0.16 -0.77 6.91
N GLU A 94 0.10 0.54 6.72
CA GLU A 94 -1.04 1.37 7.15
C GLU A 94 -2.34 0.99 6.43
N ALA A 95 -2.30 0.68 5.14
CA ALA A 95 -3.45 0.23 4.38
C ALA A 95 -3.99 -1.12 4.90
N ILE A 96 -3.11 -2.07 5.21
CA ILE A 96 -3.48 -3.35 5.84
C ILE A 96 -4.06 -3.12 7.24
N GLY A 97 -3.44 -2.24 8.04
CA GLY A 97 -3.89 -1.92 9.41
C GLY A 97 -5.27 -1.27 9.46
N ARG A 98 -5.56 -0.35 8.53
CA ARG A 98 -6.87 0.33 8.41
C ARG A 98 -7.95 -0.56 7.80
N ARG A 99 -7.57 -1.65 7.12
CA ARG A 99 -8.47 -2.51 6.33
C ARG A 99 -9.21 -1.77 5.20
N SER A 100 -8.66 -0.66 4.75
CA SER A 100 -9.19 0.15 3.64
C SER A 100 -8.04 0.67 2.79
N PHE A 101 -8.17 0.53 1.48
CA PHE A 101 -7.17 1.02 0.52
C PHE A 101 -7.20 2.55 0.39
N ALA A 102 -8.39 3.15 0.56
CA ALA A 102 -8.59 4.59 0.43
C ALA A 102 -9.43 5.11 1.61
N GLY A 103 -8.84 6.02 2.38
CA GLY A 103 -9.49 6.68 3.51
C GLY A 103 -9.86 5.75 4.67
N TYR A 104 -10.28 6.36 5.78
CA TYR A 104 -10.88 5.63 6.89
C TYR A 104 -12.35 5.33 6.57
N ILE A 105 -12.84 4.17 7.00
CA ILE A 105 -14.26 3.84 6.92
C ILE A 105 -14.96 4.65 8.00
N VAL A 106 -15.53 5.78 7.58
CA VAL A 106 -16.30 6.67 8.44
C VAL A 106 -17.79 6.42 8.15
N PRO A 107 -18.63 6.18 9.18
CA PRO A 107 -20.07 6.04 8.96
C PRO A 107 -20.65 7.32 8.36
N ALA A 108 -21.64 7.22 7.47
CA ALA A 108 -22.26 8.38 6.80
C ALA A 108 -22.82 9.43 7.79
N ASN A 109 -23.13 9.02 9.01
CA ASN A 109 -23.64 9.87 10.09
C ASN A 109 -22.52 10.58 10.89
N TYR A 110 -21.26 10.43 10.51
CA TYR A 110 -20.17 11.12 11.18
C TYR A 110 -20.19 12.61 10.83
N VAL A 111 -20.59 13.41 11.82
CA VAL A 111 -20.41 14.85 11.79
C VAL A 111 -19.21 15.19 12.65
N ASP A 112 -18.22 15.90 12.07
CA ASP A 112 -17.08 16.38 12.84
C ASP A 112 -17.57 17.29 13.98
N LYS A 113 -17.19 16.96 15.22
CA LYS A 113 -17.57 17.72 16.42
C LYS A 113 -17.15 19.18 16.30
N LYS A 114 -16.04 19.46 15.62
CA LYS A 114 -15.56 20.84 15.39
C LYS A 114 -16.55 21.61 14.52
N LEU A 115 -17.06 20.99 13.46
CA LEU A 115 -18.09 21.58 12.59
C LEU A 115 -19.41 21.78 13.35
N THR A 116 -19.85 20.79 14.13
CA THR A 116 -21.07 20.92 14.96
C THR A 116 -20.98 22.10 15.94
N ASN A 117 -19.82 22.30 16.57
CA ASN A 117 -19.62 23.40 17.51
C ASN A 117 -19.58 24.76 16.80
N MET A 118 -18.93 24.86 15.64
CA MET A 118 -18.93 26.09 14.84
C MET A 118 -20.34 26.45 14.33
N MET A 119 -21.14 25.46 13.92
CA MET A 119 -22.53 25.68 13.49
C MET A 119 -23.42 26.14 14.66
N LYS A 120 -23.21 25.62 15.87
CA LYS A 120 -23.93 26.08 17.07
C LYS A 120 -23.61 27.55 17.37
N HIS A 121 -22.33 27.90 17.44
CA HIS A 121 -21.91 29.29 17.64
C HIS A 121 -22.42 30.24 16.54
N HIS A 122 -22.43 29.81 15.28
CA HIS A 122 -22.96 30.63 14.20
C HIS A 122 -24.48 30.82 14.32
N LYS A 123 -25.23 29.77 14.69
CA LYS A 123 -26.68 29.86 14.89
C LYS A 123 -27.02 30.84 16.01
N ASP A 124 -26.30 30.74 17.13
CA ASP A 124 -26.48 31.62 18.29
C ASP A 124 -26.23 33.08 17.87
N ASN A 125 -25.12 33.36 17.16
CA ASN A 125 -24.81 34.71 16.67
C ASN A 125 -25.82 35.26 15.62
N THR A 126 -26.45 34.41 14.81
CA THR A 126 -27.43 34.86 13.80
C THR A 126 -28.83 35.07 14.38
N CYS A 127 -29.23 34.34 15.42
CA CYS A 127 -30.53 34.51 16.06
C CYS A 127 -30.61 35.81 16.88
N ASP A 128 -29.47 36.36 17.27
CA ASP A 128 -29.37 37.65 17.98
C ASP A 128 -29.51 38.87 17.05
N ILE A 129 -29.52 38.68 15.72
CA ILE A 129 -29.76 39.75 14.76
C ILE A 129 -31.28 39.84 14.53
N PRO A 130 -31.99 40.84 15.08
CA PRO A 130 -33.40 41.01 14.77
C PRO A 130 -33.55 41.19 13.25
N PRO A 131 -34.64 40.67 12.63
CA PRO A 131 -34.91 40.96 11.24
C PRO A 131 -34.88 42.48 11.07
N LYS A 132 -34.06 42.98 10.12
CA LYS A 132 -34.14 44.38 9.74
C LYS A 132 -35.59 44.64 9.32
N ALA A 133 -36.27 45.46 10.12
CA ALA A 133 -37.62 45.93 9.85
C ALA A 133 -37.70 46.64 8.49
#